data_AF-T0TL60-F1
#
_entry.id   AF-T0TL60-F1
#
_cell.length_a   1.000
_cell.length_b   1.000
_cell.length_c   1.000
_cell.angle_alpha   90.00
_cell.angle_beta   90.00
_cell.angle_gamma   90.00
#
_symmetry.space_group_name_H-M   'P 1'
#
loop_
_entity.id
_entity.type
_entity.pdbx_description
1 polymer ?
#
loop_
_entity_poly.entity_id
_entity_poly.type
_entity_poly.pdbx_seq_one_letter_code
_entity_poly.pdbx_strand_id
1 'polypeptide(L)'
;MVAGRWVKNQEVSLVMLTEGIYKIAWTEPTGTDVALDFLPNEEKMHGMIFFPKWVEEHPEITVCFQNDFIELMHESREKFETYPKYLVPEFAKITYVGKAGKNNDDVVAQAPYQGMTNDIRNGKYYNTSYEMINK
;
A
#
# COMPACT_ATOMS: atom_id res chain seq x y z
N MET A 1 -4.37 9.19 -7.51
CA MET A 1 -5.04 9.93 -6.43
C MET A 1 -4.10 10.24 -5.28
N VAL A 2 -3.48 9.25 -4.64
CA VAL A 2 -2.71 9.44 -3.38
C VAL A 2 -1.19 9.21 -3.53
N ALA A 3 -0.58 9.63 -4.64
CA ALA A 3 0.86 9.45 -4.85
C ALA A 3 1.67 10.22 -3.79
N GLY A 4 2.62 9.54 -3.13
CA GLY A 4 3.40 10.10 -2.01
C GLY A 4 3.00 9.53 -0.65
N ARG A 5 1.79 8.98 -0.52
CA ARG A 5 1.32 8.28 0.69
C ARG A 5 2.14 7.00 0.91
N TRP A 6 2.51 6.75 2.16
CA TRP A 6 3.14 5.49 2.57
C TRP A 6 2.79 5.13 4.02
N VAL A 7 2.82 3.84 4.32
CA VAL A 7 2.33 3.26 5.59
C VAL A 7 3.25 2.12 6.01
N LYS A 8 3.49 2.00 7.32
CA LYS A 8 4.12 0.82 7.95
C LYS A 8 3.16 0.18 8.96
N ASN A 9 3.40 -1.09 9.28
CA ASN A 9 2.73 -1.81 10.37
C ASN A 9 1.19 -1.82 10.28
N GLN A 10 0.63 -1.76 9.06
CA GLN A 10 -0.80 -1.99 8.85
C GLN A 10 -1.11 -3.46 9.15
N GLU A 11 -2.04 -3.69 10.07
CA GLU A 11 -2.55 -5.02 10.35
C GLU A 11 -3.42 -5.50 9.18
N VAL A 12 -3.23 -6.76 8.78
CA VAL A 12 -3.92 -7.35 7.62
C VAL A 12 -4.37 -8.77 7.92
N SER A 13 -5.46 -9.18 7.28
CA SER A 13 -5.76 -10.59 7.08
C SER A 13 -5.00 -11.07 5.84
N LEU A 14 -4.24 -12.15 5.97
CA LEU A 14 -3.51 -12.79 4.87
C LEU A 14 -3.87 -14.28 4.83
N VAL A 15 -4.37 -14.73 3.69
CA VAL A 15 -4.71 -16.14 3.45
C VAL A 15 -4.25 -16.58 2.06
N MET A 16 -4.00 -17.88 1.90
CA MET A 16 -3.88 -18.51 0.59
C MET A 16 -5.25 -19.06 0.20
N LEU A 17 -5.83 -18.57 -0.90
CA LEU A 17 -7.15 -19.01 -1.37
C LEU A 17 -7.07 -20.40 -2.01
N THR A 18 -6.06 -20.58 -2.85
CA THR A 18 -5.64 -21.84 -3.46
C THR A 18 -4.16 -21.74 -3.80
N GLU A 19 -3.55 -22.83 -4.26
CA GLU A 19 -2.12 -22.86 -4.56
C GLU A 19 -1.72 -21.70 -5.49
N GLY A 20 -0.77 -20.88 -5.03
CA GLY A 20 -0.25 -19.75 -5.80
C GLY A 20 -1.16 -18.52 -5.89
N ILE A 21 -2.31 -18.50 -5.22
CA ILE A 21 -3.23 -17.35 -5.18
C ILE A 21 -3.45 -16.91 -3.73
N TYR A 22 -3.10 -15.67 -3.43
CA TYR A 22 -3.11 -15.12 -2.08
C TYR A 22 -4.07 -13.95 -1.98
N LYS A 23 -4.80 -13.86 -0.87
CA LYS A 23 -5.67 -12.73 -0.57
C LYS A 23 -5.16 -11.98 0.66
N ILE A 24 -5.14 -10.66 0.56
CA ILE A 24 -4.80 -9.73 1.64
C ILE A 24 -5.96 -8.75 1.78
N ALA A 25 -6.50 -8.59 2.99
CA ALA A 25 -7.58 -7.66 3.25
C ALA A 25 -7.34 -6.87 4.54
N TRP A 26 -7.67 -5.59 4.53
CA TRP A 26 -7.58 -4.71 5.70
C TRP A 26 -8.53 -3.53 5.61
N THR A 27 -8.68 -2.84 6.74
CA THR A 27 -9.32 -1.52 6.83
C THR A 27 -8.30 -0.54 7.41
N GLU A 28 -8.37 0.71 6.98
CA GLU A 28 -7.39 1.75 7.30
C GLU A 28 -7.92 2.75 8.34
N PRO A 29 -7.02 3.49 9.02
CA PRO A 29 -7.41 4.63 9.87
C PRO A 29 -8.31 5.66 9.17
N THR A 30 -8.17 5.78 7.84
CA THR A 30 -8.98 6.66 6.98
C THR A 30 -10.44 6.18 6.81
N GLY A 31 -10.73 4.93 7.15
CA GLY A 31 -11.99 4.25 6.80
C GLY A 31 -11.98 3.63 5.39
N THR A 32 -10.85 3.64 4.70
CA THR A 32 -10.66 2.91 3.44
C THR A 32 -10.58 1.42 3.70
N ASP A 33 -11.37 0.64 2.94
CA ASP A 33 -11.26 -0.81 2.95
C ASP A 33 -10.51 -1.28 1.71
N VAL A 34 -9.69 -2.33 1.86
CA VAL A 34 -8.90 -2.88 0.76
C VAL A 34 -8.99 -4.40 0.74
N ALA A 35 -9.18 -4.96 -0.45
CA ALA A 35 -9.03 -6.37 -0.72
C ALA A 35 -8.13 -6.55 -1.96
N LEU A 36 -6.98 -7.19 -1.77
CA LEU A 36 -6.02 -7.50 -2.82
C LEU A 36 -5.92 -9.00 -3.01
N ASP A 37 -5.90 -9.42 -4.27
CA ASP A 37 -5.66 -10.80 -4.69
C ASP A 37 -4.39 -10.84 -5.55
N PHE A 38 -3.39 -11.62 -5.12
CA PHE A 38 -2.10 -11.75 -5.79
C PHE A 38 -1.99 -13.10 -6.48
N LEU A 39 -1.65 -13.07 -7.77
CA LEU A 39 -1.41 -14.22 -8.64
C LEU A 39 0.04 -14.15 -9.14
N PRO A 40 1.05 -14.33 -8.27
CA PRO A 40 2.46 -14.12 -8.61
C PRO A 40 2.95 -15.00 -9.77
N ASN A 41 2.42 -16.23 -9.91
CA ASN A 41 2.76 -17.14 -11.01
C ASN A 41 2.32 -16.61 -12.39
N GLU A 42 1.36 -15.68 -12.42
CA GLU A 42 0.88 -15.01 -13.63
C GLU A 42 1.38 -13.58 -13.77
N GLU A 43 2.25 -13.10 -12.87
CA GLU A 43 2.67 -11.70 -12.78
C GLU A 43 1.49 -10.72 -12.70
N LYS A 44 0.39 -11.11 -12.05
CA LYS A 44 -0.83 -10.30 -11.92
C LYS A 44 -1.24 -10.11 -10.48
N MET A 45 -1.96 -9.02 -10.25
CA MET A 45 -2.76 -8.83 -9.06
C MET A 45 -4.07 -8.13 -9.43
N HIS A 46 -5.08 -8.31 -8.60
CA HIS A 46 -6.32 -7.57 -8.66
C HIS A 46 -6.50 -6.85 -7.32
N GLY A 47 -6.87 -5.58 -7.37
CA GLY A 47 -7.17 -4.77 -6.19
C GLY A 47 -8.59 -4.26 -6.24
N MET A 48 -9.26 -4.31 -5.11
CA MET A 48 -10.50 -3.60 -4.86
C MET A 48 -10.27 -2.66 -3.67
N ILE A 49 -10.38 -1.35 -3.93
CA ILE A 49 -10.28 -0.32 -2.90
C ILE A 49 -11.62 0.40 -2.76
N PHE A 50 -12.09 0.54 -1.52
CA PHE A 50 -13.35 1.21 -1.17
C PHE A 50 -13.02 2.49 -0.43
N PHE A 51 -12.81 3.58 -1.16
CA PHE A 51 -12.53 4.88 -0.56
C PHE A 51 -13.81 5.51 0.00
N PRO A 52 -13.80 5.98 1.26
CA PRO A 52 -14.79 6.95 1.73
C PRO A 52 -14.78 8.17 0.82
N LYS A 53 -15.94 8.80 0.63
CA LYS A 53 -16.08 9.99 -0.22
C LYS A 53 -15.04 11.06 0.07
N TRP A 54 -14.76 11.32 1.35
CA TRP A 54 -13.78 12.34 1.73
C TRP A 54 -12.36 12.08 1.21
N VAL A 55 -11.96 10.83 0.99
CA VAL A 55 -10.63 10.52 0.45
C VAL A 55 -10.56 10.82 -1.05
N GLU A 56 -11.68 10.72 -1.76
CA GLU A 56 -11.80 11.16 -3.16
C GLU A 56 -11.76 12.69 -3.26
N GLU A 57 -12.45 13.39 -2.37
CA GLU A 57 -12.56 14.85 -2.39
C GLU A 57 -11.33 15.57 -1.81
N HIS A 58 -10.68 14.96 -0.82
CA HIS A 58 -9.53 15.50 -0.08
C HIS A 58 -8.35 14.51 0.00
N PRO A 59 -7.87 13.99 -1.14
CA PRO A 59 -6.83 12.97 -1.17
C PRO A 59 -5.53 13.44 -0.51
N GLU A 60 -5.22 14.74 -0.59
CA GLU A 60 -4.02 15.37 -0.04
C GLU A 60 -3.85 15.16 1.46
N ILE A 61 -4.93 15.05 2.22
CA ILE A 61 -4.89 14.77 3.67
C ILE A 61 -4.19 13.43 3.92
N THR A 62 -4.38 12.46 3.03
CA THR A 62 -3.84 11.10 3.17
C THR A 62 -2.41 10.95 2.65
N VAL A 63 -1.87 11.96 1.94
CA VAL A 63 -0.55 11.94 1.33
C VAL A 63 0.52 12.35 2.35
N CYS A 64 0.84 11.41 3.22
CA CYS A 64 1.84 11.56 4.28
C CYS A 64 2.44 10.20 4.66
N PHE A 65 3.34 10.19 5.64
CA PHE A 65 3.61 8.98 6.40
C PHE A 65 2.47 8.76 7.40
N GLN A 66 1.51 7.88 7.08
CA GLN A 66 0.26 7.80 7.85
C GLN A 66 0.47 7.55 9.35
N ASN A 67 1.50 6.79 9.69
CA ASN A 67 1.81 6.40 11.07
C ASN A 67 2.01 7.61 12.00
N ASP A 68 2.51 8.74 11.48
CA ASP A 68 2.72 9.96 12.26
C ASP A 68 1.43 10.81 12.41
N PHE A 69 0.37 10.48 11.65
CA PHE A 69 -0.84 11.30 11.52
C PHE A 69 -2.13 10.49 11.71
N ILE A 70 -2.11 9.43 12.53
CA ILE A 70 -3.27 8.56 12.77
C ILE A 70 -4.48 9.33 13.28
N GLU A 71 -4.29 10.23 14.25
CA GLU A 71 -5.37 11.07 14.81
C GLU A 71 -6.00 11.94 13.72
N LEU A 72 -5.20 12.56 12.84
CA LEU A 72 -5.72 13.34 11.72
C LEU A 72 -6.59 12.49 10.78
N MET A 73 -6.21 11.22 10.53
CA MET A 73 -7.03 10.32 9.70
C MET A 73 -8.38 10.03 10.35
N HIS A 74 -8.40 9.82 11.67
CA HIS A 74 -9.61 9.58 12.45
C HIS A 74 -10.52 10.81 12.52
N GLU A 75 -9.97 11.98 12.82
CA GLU A 75 -10.70 13.25 12.81
C GLU A 75 -11.31 13.51 11.43
N SER A 76 -10.54 13.28 10.36
CA SER A 76 -11.00 13.53 8.98
C SER A 76 -12.15 12.62 8.59
N ARG A 77 -12.09 11.31 8.90
CA ARG A 77 -13.17 10.38 8.56
C ARG A 77 -14.48 10.63 9.32
N GLU A 78 -14.40 11.28 10.49
CA GLU A 78 -15.59 11.65 11.28
C GLU A 78 -16.15 13.00 10.83
N LYS A 79 -15.27 13.93 10.41
CA LYS A 79 -15.63 15.28 9.98
C LYS A 79 -16.29 15.32 8.60
N PHE A 80 -15.77 14.54 7.65
CA PHE A 80 -16.18 14.61 6.25
C PHE A 80 -17.10 13.45 5.85
N GLU A 81 -17.72 13.56 4.68
CA GLU A 81 -18.68 12.56 4.21
C GLU A 81 -18.01 11.21 3.92
N THR A 82 -18.67 10.12 4.31
CA THR A 82 -18.23 8.75 3.99
C THR A 82 -18.83 8.23 2.68
N TYR A 83 -20.02 8.68 2.31
CA TYR A 83 -20.81 8.13 1.19
C TYR A 83 -21.18 9.20 0.15
N PRO A 84 -21.41 8.80 -1.12
CA PRO A 84 -21.15 7.47 -1.69
C PRO A 84 -19.66 7.11 -1.68
N LYS A 85 -19.35 5.82 -1.52
CA LYS A 85 -17.96 5.36 -1.61
C LYS A 85 -17.47 5.42 -3.06
N TYR A 86 -16.22 5.78 -3.25
CA TYR A 86 -15.53 5.65 -4.53
C TYR A 86 -14.86 4.28 -4.63
N LEU A 87 -15.29 3.49 -5.62
CA LEU A 87 -14.90 2.10 -5.78
C LEU A 87 -13.88 1.95 -6.91
N VAL A 88 -12.74 1.33 -6.62
CA VAL A 88 -11.66 1.12 -7.60
C VAL A 88 -11.34 -0.38 -7.72
N PRO A 89 -12.03 -1.11 -8.61
CA PRO A 89 -11.68 -2.48 -8.99
C PRO A 89 -10.72 -2.48 -10.20
N GLU A 90 -9.44 -2.80 -9.98
CA GLU A 90 -8.44 -2.77 -11.05
C GLU A 90 -7.51 -3.98 -11.04
N PHE A 91 -7.19 -4.48 -12.24
CA PHE A 91 -6.06 -5.39 -12.43
C PHE A 91 -4.77 -4.59 -12.59
N ALA A 92 -3.68 -5.14 -12.07
CA ALA A 92 -2.34 -4.63 -12.32
C ALA A 92 -1.35 -5.74 -12.69
N LYS A 93 -0.34 -5.36 -13.47
CA LYS A 93 0.82 -6.21 -13.76
C LYS A 93 1.85 -6.05 -12.65
N ILE A 94 2.32 -7.16 -12.09
CA ILE A 94 3.45 -7.19 -11.18
C ILE A 94 4.73 -6.96 -12.00
N THR A 95 5.48 -5.92 -11.67
CA THR A 95 6.70 -5.51 -12.43
C THR A 95 8.00 -5.80 -11.68
N TYR A 96 7.90 -6.30 -10.45
CA TYR A 96 9.03 -6.63 -9.59
C TYR A 96 8.56 -7.56 -8.47
N VAL A 97 9.36 -8.58 -8.16
CA VAL A 97 9.20 -9.44 -6.98
C VAL A 97 10.58 -9.63 -6.35
N GLY A 98 10.73 -9.22 -5.09
CA GLY A 98 11.96 -9.37 -4.31
C GLY A 98 11.74 -10.22 -3.07
N LYS A 99 12.71 -11.07 -2.71
CA LYS A 99 12.66 -11.91 -1.51
C LYS A 99 13.30 -11.18 -0.33
N ALA A 100 12.55 -10.29 0.28
CA ALA A 100 13.03 -9.43 1.37
C ALA A 100 13.21 -10.12 2.74
N GLY A 101 12.66 -11.34 2.90
CA GLY A 101 12.47 -11.95 4.21
C GLY A 101 11.24 -11.41 4.95
N LYS A 102 10.95 -11.97 6.12
CA LYS A 102 9.89 -11.46 7.02
C LYS A 102 10.50 -10.42 7.97
N ASN A 103 9.69 -9.45 8.40
CA ASN A 103 10.07 -8.45 9.41
C ASN A 103 11.33 -7.64 9.05
N ASN A 104 11.51 -7.33 7.76
CA ASN A 104 12.59 -6.47 7.30
C ASN A 104 12.10 -5.02 7.25
N ASP A 105 12.52 -4.22 8.23
CA ASP A 105 12.09 -2.84 8.40
C ASP A 105 12.62 -1.88 7.33
N ASP A 106 13.66 -2.27 6.58
CA ASP A 106 14.27 -1.46 5.53
C ASP A 106 13.48 -1.49 4.21
N VAL A 107 12.53 -2.42 4.04
CA VAL A 107 11.79 -2.59 2.77
C VAL A 107 10.95 -1.38 2.42
N VAL A 108 10.23 -0.83 3.40
CA VAL A 108 9.46 0.42 3.28
C VAL A 108 9.80 1.28 4.48
N ALA A 109 10.79 2.16 4.34
CA ALA A 109 11.35 2.95 5.45
C ALA A 109 11.59 4.44 5.15
N GLN A 110 11.25 4.92 3.95
CA GLN A 110 11.29 6.34 3.62
C GLN A 110 10.17 6.69 2.64
N ALA A 111 9.89 7.99 2.53
CA ALA A 111 8.93 8.50 1.56
C ALA A 111 9.38 8.14 0.13
N PRO A 112 8.44 7.85 -0.78
CA PRO A 112 8.78 7.59 -2.17
C PRO A 112 9.39 8.84 -2.82
N TYR A 113 10.40 8.65 -3.67
CA TYR A 113 10.99 9.70 -4.49
C TYR A 113 10.95 9.32 -5.98
N GLN A 114 11.08 10.33 -6.84
CA GLN A 114 11.10 10.11 -8.28
C GLN A 114 12.31 9.24 -8.68
N GLY A 115 12.04 8.07 -9.27
CA GLY A 115 13.07 7.12 -9.68
C GLY A 115 13.27 5.95 -8.72
N MET A 116 12.70 5.98 -7.51
CA MET A 116 12.85 4.90 -6.51
C MET A 116 12.50 3.52 -7.09
N THR A 117 11.43 3.39 -7.87
CA THR A 117 11.05 2.10 -8.48
C THR A 117 12.06 1.61 -9.51
N ASN A 118 12.76 2.51 -10.20
CA ASN A 118 13.86 2.13 -11.09
C ASN A 118 15.08 1.70 -10.30
N ASP A 119 15.40 2.39 -9.20
CA ASP A 119 16.51 2.00 -8.33
C ASP A 119 16.30 0.61 -7.73
N ILE A 120 15.07 0.30 -7.29
CA ILE A 120 14.70 -1.03 -6.79
C ILE A 120 14.87 -2.09 -7.89
N ARG A 121 14.26 -1.88 -9.06
CA ARG A 121 14.33 -2.86 -10.17
C ARG A 121 15.73 -3.05 -10.73
N ASN A 122 16.56 -2.00 -10.71
CA ASN A 122 17.93 -2.02 -11.23
C ASN A 122 18.97 -2.45 -10.16
N GLY A 123 18.54 -2.90 -8.97
CA GLY A 123 19.44 -3.37 -7.91
C GLY A 123 20.32 -2.28 -7.30
N LYS A 124 19.85 -1.03 -7.32
CA LYS A 124 20.56 0.15 -6.77
C LYS A 124 20.03 0.62 -5.43
N TYR A 125 18.94 0.02 -4.95
CA TYR A 125 18.26 0.44 -3.72
C TYR A 125 18.61 -0.42 -2.50
N TYR A 126 18.69 -1.74 -2.68
CA TYR A 126 19.02 -2.70 -1.61
C TYR A 126 20.35 -3.39 -1.88
N ASN A 127 21.07 -3.73 -0.81
CA ASN A 127 22.26 -4.57 -0.87
C ASN A 127 21.89 -6.06 -1.04
N THR A 128 22.88 -6.95 -1.05
CA THR A 128 22.67 -8.41 -1.22
C THR A 128 21.87 -9.06 -0.09
N SER A 129 21.83 -8.44 1.09
CA SER A 129 21.04 -8.88 2.25
C SER A 129 19.63 -8.26 2.28
N TYR A 130 19.25 -7.51 1.23
CA TYR A 130 18.00 -6.77 1.14
C TYR A 130 17.87 -5.63 2.18
N GLU A 131 18.99 -5.04 2.60
CA GLU A 131 19.03 -3.84 3.45
C GLU A 131 19.17 -2.60 2.58
N MET A 132 18.60 -1.47 3.02
CA MET A 132 18.63 -0.23 2.25
C MET A 132 20.05 0.34 2.19
N ILE A 133 20.56 0.64 0.99
CA ILE A 133 21.95 1.10 0.79
C ILE A 133 22.16 2.51 1.38
N ASN A 134 21.22 3.42 1.12
CA ASN A 134 21.28 4.81 1.57
C ASN A 134 20.11 5.09 2.52
N LYS A 135 20.38 5.07 3.82
CA LYS A 135 19.41 5.43 4.88
C LYS A 135 19.37 6.93 5.11
#